data_AF-A0A7Y9PI36-F1
#
_entry.id   AF-A0A7Y9PI36-F1
#
_cell.length_a   1.000
_cell.length_b   1.000
_cell.length_c   1.000
_cell.angle_alpha   90.00
_cell.angle_beta   90.00
_cell.angle_gamma   90.00
#
_symmetry.space_group_name_H-M   'P 1'
#
loop_
_entity.id
_entity.type
_entity.pdbx_description
1 polymer ?
#
loop_
_entity_poly.entity_id
_entity_poly.type
_entity_poly.pdbx_seq_one_letter_code
_entity_poly.pdbx_strand_id
1 'polypeptide(L)'
;MNCRICQTEMPELLLAPASANSAAVRTHLDSCPDCQKEFASFQSTFALLDTWQAPEPSPYFDQKLAVRLREEQAMPPAGWVERMKARLLFNTGRQFRPALAGAMAVALLVGGGTFAGISTLPGHHDQVQSSAAVNDLQILDKNDQALQQMDQLLQDDQPADDNSASPPQS
;
A
#
# COMPACT_ATOMS: atom_id res chain seq x y z
N MET A 1 -15.80 -6.04 18.39
CA MET A 1 -16.00 -5.29 17.13
C MET A 1 -16.22 -3.82 17.46
N ASN A 2 -16.23 -2.92 16.46
CA ASN A 2 -16.92 -1.62 16.57
C ASN A 2 -18.17 -1.62 15.68
N CYS A 3 -19.07 -0.65 15.89
CA CYS A 3 -20.36 -0.60 15.20
C CYS A 3 -20.20 -0.54 13.67
N ARG A 4 -19.25 0.26 13.16
CA ARG A 4 -19.02 0.44 11.71
C ARG A 4 -18.58 -0.85 11.02
N ILE A 5 -17.71 -1.64 11.64
CA ILE A 5 -17.33 -2.95 11.09
C ILE A 5 -18.51 -3.92 11.21
N CYS A 6 -19.27 -3.90 12.32
CA CYS A 6 -20.48 -4.70 12.45
C CYS A 6 -21.51 -4.43 11.33
N GLN A 7 -21.80 -3.15 11.06
CA GLN A 7 -22.68 -2.72 9.96
C GLN A 7 -22.18 -3.18 8.58
N THR A 8 -20.86 -3.23 8.37
CA THR A 8 -20.26 -3.71 7.12
C THR A 8 -20.40 -5.23 6.95
N GLU A 9 -20.33 -5.97 8.06
CA GLU A 9 -20.34 -7.45 8.09
C GLU A 9 -21.73 -8.06 8.35
N MET A 10 -22.73 -7.26 8.75
CA MET A 10 -24.13 -7.70 8.94
C MET A 10 -24.75 -8.39 7.72
N PRO A 11 -24.53 -7.93 6.46
CA PRO A 11 -25.05 -8.63 5.29
C PRO A 11 -24.47 -10.04 5.11
N GLU A 12 -23.16 -10.20 5.36
CA GLU A 12 -22.49 -11.51 5.34
C GLU A 12 -22.97 -12.42 6.47
N LEU A 13 -23.33 -11.88 7.64
CA LEU A 13 -23.95 -12.67 8.72
C LEU A 13 -25.31 -13.25 8.31
N LEU A 14 -26.11 -12.52 7.51
CA LEU A 14 -27.43 -12.95 7.05
C LEU A 14 -27.33 -13.90 5.84
N LEU A 15 -26.55 -13.53 4.82
CA LEU A 15 -26.44 -14.26 3.56
C LEU A 15 -25.51 -15.48 3.65
N ALA A 16 -24.48 -15.41 4.48
CA ALA A 16 -23.46 -16.43 4.65
C ALA A 16 -23.17 -16.67 6.15
N PRO A 17 -24.12 -17.26 6.92
CA PRO A 17 -24.04 -17.36 8.38
C PRO A 17 -22.87 -18.22 8.92
N ALA A 18 -22.15 -18.92 8.04
CA ALA A 18 -20.91 -19.67 8.30
C ALA A 18 -19.62 -18.88 7.98
N SER A 19 -19.72 -17.59 7.62
CA SER A 19 -18.57 -16.70 7.40
C SER A 19 -17.71 -16.56 8.66
N ALA A 20 -16.39 -16.38 8.47
CA ALA A 20 -15.42 -16.38 9.57
C ALA A 20 -15.68 -15.28 10.62
N ASN A 21 -16.20 -14.12 10.19
CA ASN A 21 -16.50 -13.00 11.07
C ASN A 21 -17.83 -13.15 11.84
N SER A 22 -18.69 -14.11 11.44
CA SER A 22 -20.07 -14.24 11.94
C SER A 22 -20.17 -14.36 13.48
N ALA A 23 -19.22 -15.01 14.15
CA ALA A 23 -19.17 -15.08 15.62
C ALA A 23 -18.84 -13.72 16.28
N ALA A 24 -17.97 -12.92 15.67
CA ALA A 24 -17.58 -11.59 16.15
C ALA A 24 -18.62 -10.51 15.84
N VAL A 25 -19.48 -10.74 14.83
CA VAL A 25 -20.68 -9.93 14.58
C VAL A 25 -21.76 -10.24 15.62
N ARG A 26 -22.11 -11.52 15.83
CA ARG A 26 -23.11 -11.95 16.83
C ARG A 26 -22.82 -11.40 18.22
N THR A 27 -21.61 -11.62 18.74
CA THR A 27 -21.21 -11.11 20.07
C THR A 27 -21.22 -9.58 20.18
N HIS A 28 -21.16 -8.83 19.06
CA HIS A 28 -21.37 -7.38 19.10
C HIS A 28 -22.85 -7.00 19.09
N LEU A 29 -23.70 -7.71 18.34
CA LEU A 29 -25.16 -7.52 18.34
C LEU A 29 -25.75 -7.76 19.74
N ASP A 30 -25.25 -8.77 20.46
CA ASP A 30 -25.63 -9.04 21.86
C ASP A 30 -25.22 -7.90 22.82
N SER A 31 -24.24 -7.08 22.45
CA SER A 31 -23.68 -5.98 23.26
C SER A 31 -24.18 -4.58 22.88
N CYS A 32 -24.83 -4.42 21.72
CA CYS A 32 -25.13 -3.12 21.11
C CYS A 32 -26.57 -3.08 20.58
N PRO A 33 -27.51 -2.42 21.28
CA PRO A 33 -28.92 -2.42 20.90
C PRO A 33 -29.19 -1.68 19.59
N ASP A 34 -28.39 -0.68 19.23
CA ASP A 34 -28.53 0.04 17.96
C ASP A 34 -28.21 -0.87 16.77
N CYS A 35 -27.08 -1.59 16.82
CA CYS A 35 -26.72 -2.58 15.81
C CYS A 35 -27.72 -3.74 15.77
N GLN A 36 -28.26 -4.18 16.91
CA GLN A 36 -29.32 -5.19 16.95
C GLN A 36 -30.60 -4.72 16.24
N LYS A 37 -31.00 -3.46 16.45
CA LYS A 37 -32.15 -2.83 15.79
C LYS A 37 -31.96 -2.69 14.29
N GLU A 38 -30.78 -2.27 13.84
CA GLU A 38 -30.41 -2.24 12.42
C GLU A 38 -30.49 -3.64 11.80
N PHE A 39 -29.89 -4.65 12.45
CA PHE A 39 -29.92 -6.04 11.98
C PHE A 39 -31.34 -6.63 11.93
N ALA A 40 -32.23 -6.24 12.85
CA ALA A 40 -33.64 -6.63 12.80
C ALA A 40 -34.38 -5.99 11.60
N SER A 41 -34.12 -4.71 11.30
CA SER A 41 -34.71 -4.04 10.12
C SER A 41 -34.20 -4.62 8.79
N PHE A 42 -32.93 -5.05 8.77
CA PHE A 42 -32.33 -5.75 7.64
C PHE A 42 -32.95 -7.14 7.43
N GLN A 43 -33.13 -7.91 8.51
CA GLN A 43 -33.87 -9.18 8.48
C GLN A 43 -35.32 -9.01 7.98
N SER A 44 -36.06 -8.01 8.44
CA SER A 44 -37.43 -7.77 7.93
C SER A 44 -37.45 -7.38 6.45
N THR A 45 -36.40 -6.74 5.95
CA THR A 45 -36.27 -6.42 4.52
C THR A 45 -36.03 -7.68 3.69
N PHE A 46 -35.18 -8.59 4.16
CA PHE A 46 -34.96 -9.89 3.52
C PHE A 46 -36.19 -10.80 3.58
N ALA A 47 -36.89 -10.86 4.72
CA ALA A 47 -38.13 -11.62 4.83
C ALA A 47 -39.23 -11.13 3.85
N LEU A 48 -39.24 -9.84 3.48
CA LEU A 48 -40.11 -9.34 2.41
C LEU A 48 -39.66 -9.79 1.01
N LEU A 49 -38.34 -9.86 0.75
CA LEU A 49 -37.80 -10.42 -0.50
C LEU A 49 -38.11 -11.92 -0.61
N ASP A 50 -38.09 -12.67 0.49
CA ASP A 50 -38.48 -14.09 0.52
C ASP A 50 -39.97 -14.32 0.21
N THR A 51 -40.83 -13.30 0.34
CA THR A 51 -42.23 -13.37 -0.15
C THR A 51 -42.39 -13.11 -1.65
N TRP A 52 -41.33 -12.71 -2.36
CA TRP A 52 -41.39 -12.50 -3.81
C TRP A 52 -41.48 -13.83 -4.53
N GLN A 53 -42.68 -14.17 -5.02
CA GLN A 53 -42.85 -15.31 -5.91
C GLN A 53 -42.48 -14.91 -7.35
N ALA A 54 -41.49 -15.60 -7.93
CA ALA A 54 -41.10 -15.37 -9.31
C ALA A 54 -42.25 -15.71 -10.27
N PRO A 55 -42.55 -14.87 -11.28
CA PRO A 55 -43.55 -15.19 -12.29
C PRO A 55 -43.09 -16.38 -13.13
N GLU A 56 -44.03 -17.21 -13.59
CA GLU A 56 -43.69 -18.34 -14.46
C GLU A 56 -43.03 -17.85 -15.76
N PRO A 57 -41.98 -18.54 -16.25
CA PRO A 57 -41.36 -18.20 -17.53
C PRO A 57 -42.37 -18.40 -18.66
N SER A 58 -42.30 -17.56 -19.70
CA SER A 58 -43.21 -17.69 -20.85
C SER A 58 -43.13 -19.10 -21.47
N PRO A 59 -44.22 -19.69 -21.99
CA PRO A 59 -44.21 -21.07 -22.53
C PRO A 59 -43.19 -21.38 -23.63
N TYR A 60 -42.60 -20.35 -24.25
CA TYR A 60 -41.56 -20.46 -25.28
C TYR A 60 -40.17 -20.05 -24.78
N PHE A 61 -39.97 -19.85 -23.47
CA PHE A 61 -38.71 -19.40 -22.89
C PHE A 61 -37.59 -20.39 -23.17
N ASP A 62 -37.76 -21.66 -22.79
CA ASP A 62 -36.74 -22.70 -22.99
C ASP A 62 -36.45 -22.95 -24.47
N GLN A 63 -37.47 -22.87 -25.34
CA GLN A 63 -37.28 -22.99 -26.78
C GLN A 63 -36.43 -21.83 -27.34
N LYS A 64 -36.73 -20.59 -26.95
CA LYS A 64 -35.95 -19.41 -27.34
C LYS A 64 -34.53 -19.44 -26.77
N LEU A 65 -34.38 -19.83 -25.50
CA LEU A 65 -33.10 -19.99 -24.83
C LEU A 65 -32.25 -21.06 -25.51
N ALA A 66 -32.82 -22.23 -25.85
CA ALA A 66 -32.13 -23.30 -26.56
C ALA A 66 -31.74 -22.91 -28.00
N VAL A 67 -32.53 -22.07 -28.68
CA VAL A 67 -32.15 -21.49 -29.98
C VAL A 67 -30.98 -20.52 -29.81
N ARG A 68 -31.09 -19.52 -28.92
CA ARG A 68 -29.99 -18.56 -28.66
C ARG A 68 -28.71 -19.25 -28.22
N LEU A 69 -28.80 -20.23 -27.32
CA LEU A 69 -27.64 -20.99 -26.85
C LEU A 69 -26.94 -21.76 -27.98
N ARG A 70 -27.69 -22.28 -28.97
CA ARG A 70 -27.12 -22.92 -30.16
C ARG A 70 -26.52 -21.91 -31.14
N GLU A 71 -27.12 -20.74 -31.31
CA GLU A 71 -26.56 -19.65 -32.11
C GLU A 71 -25.21 -19.19 -31.52
N GLU A 72 -25.15 -18.95 -30.21
CA GLU A 72 -23.92 -18.61 -29.47
C GLU A 72 -22.87 -19.74 -29.52
N GLN A 73 -23.27 -21.02 -29.42
CA GLN A 73 -22.36 -22.17 -29.55
C GLN A 73 -21.89 -22.43 -30.98
N ALA A 74 -22.63 -21.98 -31.99
CA ALA A 74 -22.26 -22.10 -33.40
C ALA A 74 -21.38 -20.93 -33.89
N MET A 75 -21.29 -19.84 -33.12
CA MET A 75 -20.31 -18.78 -33.39
C MET A 75 -18.87 -19.29 -33.20
N PRO A 76 -17.89 -18.77 -33.96
CA PRO A 76 -16.51 -19.22 -33.88
C PRO A 76 -15.93 -19.00 -32.46
N PRO A 77 -15.13 -19.94 -31.94
CA PRO A 77 -14.67 -19.88 -30.54
C PRO A 77 -13.75 -18.68 -30.30
N ALA A 78 -14.23 -17.74 -29.47
CA ALA A 78 -13.65 -16.43 -29.15
C ALA A 78 -12.13 -16.29 -29.40
N GLY A 79 -11.73 -15.34 -30.24
CA GLY A 79 -10.35 -15.15 -30.67
C GLY A 79 -9.39 -14.94 -29.50
N TRP A 80 -8.08 -15.13 -29.73
CA TRP A 80 -7.06 -14.95 -28.68
C TRP A 80 -7.15 -13.55 -28.03
N VAL A 81 -7.39 -12.51 -28.82
CA VAL A 81 -7.61 -11.13 -28.36
C VAL A 81 -8.84 -11.03 -27.46
N GLU A 82 -9.96 -11.68 -27.81
CA GLU A 82 -11.20 -11.67 -27.03
C GLU A 82 -11.05 -12.45 -25.72
N ARG A 83 -10.37 -13.61 -25.75
CA ARG A 83 -10.00 -14.37 -24.55
C ARG A 83 -9.09 -13.57 -23.62
N MET A 84 -8.15 -12.79 -24.16
CA MET A 84 -7.33 -11.85 -23.38
C MET A 84 -8.17 -10.69 -22.82
N LYS A 85 -9.09 -10.12 -23.59
CA LYS A 85 -10.00 -9.05 -23.15
C LYS A 85 -10.94 -9.52 -22.03
N ALA A 86 -11.51 -10.72 -22.17
CA ALA A 86 -12.34 -11.35 -21.15
C ALA A 86 -11.54 -11.65 -19.86
N ARG A 87 -10.30 -12.14 -19.99
CA ARG A 87 -9.36 -12.33 -18.86
C ARG A 87 -8.86 -11.02 -18.24
N LEU A 88 -9.03 -9.88 -18.91
CA LEU A 88 -8.74 -8.56 -18.33
C LEU A 88 -9.97 -8.01 -17.59
N LEU A 89 -11.15 -8.11 -18.19
CA LEU A 89 -12.40 -7.50 -17.72
C LEU A 89 -13.12 -8.30 -16.62
N PHE A 90 -13.19 -9.63 -16.76
CA PHE A 90 -13.91 -10.50 -15.81
C PHE A 90 -12.99 -11.10 -14.72
N ASN A 91 -11.69 -10.79 -14.76
CA ASN A 91 -10.77 -11.19 -13.72
C ASN A 91 -10.94 -10.27 -12.50
N THR A 92 -11.53 -10.82 -11.43
CA THR A 92 -11.57 -10.19 -10.12
C THR A 92 -10.14 -9.86 -9.67
N GLY A 93 -9.78 -8.57 -9.68
CA GLY A 93 -8.40 -8.05 -9.74
C GLY A 93 -7.39 -8.52 -8.68
N ARG A 94 -7.81 -9.32 -7.71
CA ARG A 94 -6.93 -10.13 -6.84
C ARG A 94 -5.98 -11.04 -7.64
N GLN A 95 -6.38 -11.61 -8.79
CA GLN A 95 -5.51 -12.55 -9.52
C GLN A 95 -4.36 -11.88 -10.27
N PHE A 96 -4.46 -10.57 -10.60
CA PHE A 96 -3.35 -9.82 -11.21
C PHE A 96 -2.28 -9.38 -10.20
N ARG A 97 -2.52 -9.49 -8.88
CA ARG A 97 -1.57 -9.09 -7.83
C ARG A 97 -0.17 -9.72 -7.95
N PRO A 98 0.01 -11.04 -8.17
CA PRO A 98 1.34 -11.61 -8.38
C PRO A 98 2.02 -11.11 -9.67
N ALA A 99 1.26 -10.91 -10.76
CA ALA A 99 1.81 -10.38 -12.00
C ALA A 99 2.26 -8.91 -11.86
N LEU A 100 1.49 -8.09 -11.14
CA LEU A 100 1.82 -6.69 -10.85
C LEU A 100 3.01 -6.59 -9.87
N ALA A 101 3.09 -7.46 -8.86
CA ALA A 101 4.25 -7.54 -7.98
C ALA A 101 5.52 -7.97 -8.74
N GLY A 102 5.43 -8.95 -9.64
CA GLY A 102 6.53 -9.35 -10.51
C GLY A 102 6.96 -8.23 -11.47
N ALA A 103 6.01 -7.54 -12.11
CA ALA A 103 6.30 -6.40 -12.97
C ALA A 103 6.95 -5.24 -12.20
N MET A 104 6.51 -4.96 -10.97
CA MET A 104 7.12 -3.94 -10.11
C MET A 104 8.53 -4.36 -9.65
N ALA A 105 8.76 -5.64 -9.34
CA ALA A 105 10.09 -6.15 -9.01
C ALA A 105 11.05 -6.03 -10.21
N VAL A 106 10.61 -6.36 -11.43
CA VAL A 106 11.41 -6.16 -12.65
C VAL A 106 11.66 -4.67 -12.92
N ALA A 107 10.65 -3.81 -12.73
CA ALA A 107 10.81 -2.36 -12.87
C ALA A 107 11.78 -1.76 -11.82
N LEU A 108 11.83 -2.33 -10.60
CA LEU A 108 12.80 -1.96 -9.57
C LEU A 108 14.21 -2.50 -9.86
N LEU A 109 14.34 -3.70 -10.45
CA LEU A 109 15.64 -4.22 -10.88
C LEU A 109 16.21 -3.42 -12.07
N VAL A 110 15.37 -3.03 -13.03
CA VAL A 110 15.81 -2.21 -14.18
C VAL A 110 16.02 -0.75 -13.78
N GLY A 111 15.03 -0.11 -13.14
CA GLY A 111 15.08 1.31 -12.78
C GLY A 111 15.93 1.61 -11.54
N GLY A 112 15.89 0.75 -10.51
CA GLY A 112 16.84 0.83 -9.40
C GLY A 112 18.25 0.45 -9.83
N GLY A 113 18.38 -0.52 -10.75
CA GLY A 113 19.66 -0.87 -11.38
C GLY A 113 20.29 0.27 -12.16
N THR A 114 19.54 1.08 -12.90
CA THR A 114 20.09 2.26 -13.59
C THR A 114 20.41 3.43 -12.64
N PHE A 115 19.60 3.66 -11.60
CA PHE A 115 19.89 4.72 -10.62
C PHE A 115 21.03 4.40 -9.65
N ALA A 116 21.30 3.13 -9.33
CA ALA A 116 22.41 2.72 -8.48
C ALA A 116 23.67 2.29 -9.28
N GLY A 117 23.50 1.75 -10.49
CA GLY A 117 24.55 1.03 -11.24
C GLY A 117 25.41 1.87 -12.18
N ILE A 118 25.07 3.13 -12.47
CA ILE A 118 25.99 4.03 -13.21
C ILE A 118 27.17 4.51 -12.36
N SER A 119 27.11 4.32 -11.04
CA SER A 119 28.21 4.58 -10.10
C SER A 119 29.22 3.44 -10.03
N THR A 120 28.84 2.21 -10.40
CA THR A 120 29.63 1.00 -10.18
C THR A 120 30.55 0.65 -11.36
N LEU A 121 31.44 1.57 -11.71
CA LEU A 121 32.68 1.20 -12.40
C LEU A 121 33.60 0.47 -11.39
N PRO A 122 34.35 -0.57 -11.80
CA PRO A 122 35.10 -1.41 -10.87
C PRO A 122 36.39 -0.73 -10.35
N GLY A 123 36.24 0.14 -9.35
CA GLY A 123 37.33 0.95 -8.80
C GLY A 123 37.17 1.28 -7.32
N HIS A 124 37.61 0.36 -6.45
CA HIS A 124 38.07 0.59 -5.07
C HIS A 124 37.26 1.59 -4.21
N HIS A 125 36.34 1.08 -3.37
CA HIS A 125 36.43 1.21 -1.91
C HIS A 125 35.27 0.46 -1.22
N ASP A 126 35.57 -0.52 -0.38
CA ASP A 126 34.61 -1.09 0.57
C ASP A 126 34.33 -0.06 1.67
N GLN A 127 33.19 0.63 1.59
CA GLN A 127 32.75 1.54 2.65
C GLN A 127 32.19 0.72 3.82
N VAL A 128 33.07 0.28 4.71
CA VAL A 128 32.71 -0.43 5.95
C VAL A 128 31.68 0.39 6.73
N GLN A 129 30.51 -0.20 6.94
CA GLN A 129 29.35 0.48 7.51
C GLN A 129 29.59 0.79 8.99
N SER A 130 29.88 2.06 9.29
CA SER A 130 30.25 2.50 10.64
C SER A 130 29.10 2.27 11.64
N SER A 131 29.43 1.74 12.82
CA SER A 131 28.45 1.60 13.89
C SER A 131 28.05 2.97 14.43
N ALA A 132 26.88 3.07 15.06
CA ALA A 132 26.36 4.34 15.55
C ALA A 132 27.35 5.10 16.47
N ALA A 133 28.08 4.38 17.32
CA ALA A 133 29.12 4.95 18.19
C ALA A 133 30.35 5.46 17.41
N VAL A 134 30.74 4.82 16.30
CA VAL A 134 31.83 5.33 15.44
C VAL A 134 31.40 6.58 14.69
N ASN A 135 30.13 6.64 14.24
CA ASN A 135 29.57 7.86 13.64
C ASN A 135 29.45 9.01 14.65
N ASP A 136 29.11 8.73 15.91
CA ASP A 136 29.03 9.71 17.00
C ASP A 136 30.42 10.30 17.32
N LEU A 137 31.46 9.45 17.44
CA LEU A 137 32.85 9.89 17.57
C LEU A 137 33.32 10.74 16.36
N GLN A 138 32.89 10.40 15.14
CA GLN A 138 33.15 11.19 13.92
C GLN A 138 32.34 12.49 13.82
N ILE A 139 31.35 12.72 14.69
CA ILE A 139 30.64 13.99 14.83
C ILE A 139 31.37 14.86 15.85
N LEU A 140 31.82 14.28 16.98
CA LEU A 140 32.62 14.99 17.99
C LEU A 140 33.93 15.55 17.42
N ASP A 141 34.72 14.70 16.73
CA ASP A 141 35.99 15.08 16.08
C ASP A 141 35.84 16.28 15.11
N LYS A 142 34.73 16.34 14.37
CA LYS A 142 34.45 17.46 13.44
C LYS A 142 34.06 18.75 14.16
N ASN A 143 33.42 18.66 15.33
CA ASN A 143 33.11 19.84 16.14
C ASN A 143 34.39 20.41 16.76
N ASP A 144 35.29 19.56 17.26
CA ASP A 144 36.58 20.01 17.80
C ASP A 144 37.45 20.67 16.71
N GLN A 145 37.50 20.10 15.49
CA GLN A 145 38.17 20.73 14.35
C GLN A 145 37.54 22.07 13.94
N ALA A 146 36.21 22.19 13.98
CA ALA A 146 35.52 23.45 13.69
C ALA A 146 35.80 24.53 14.74
N LEU A 147 35.88 24.16 16.02
CA LEU A 147 36.27 25.06 17.10
C LEU A 147 37.74 25.53 16.95
N GLN A 148 38.65 24.61 16.60
CA GLN A 148 40.05 24.96 16.32
C GLN A 148 40.19 25.90 15.11
N GLN A 149 39.37 25.73 14.05
CA GLN A 149 39.35 26.68 12.94
C GLN A 149 38.85 28.08 13.36
N MET A 150 37.86 28.16 14.26
CA MET A 150 37.39 29.46 14.76
C MET A 150 38.42 30.16 15.66
N ASP A 151 39.12 29.41 16.51
CA ASP A 151 40.21 29.93 17.35
C ASP A 151 41.38 30.43 16.49
N GLN A 152 41.78 29.66 15.47
CA GLN A 152 42.82 30.04 14.50
C GLN A 152 42.47 31.34 13.76
N LEU A 153 41.23 31.47 13.26
CA LEU A 153 40.77 32.69 12.58
C LEU A 153 40.70 33.90 13.53
N LEU A 154 40.25 33.70 14.77
CA LEU A 154 40.21 34.77 15.78
C LEU A 154 41.63 35.22 16.18
N GLN A 155 42.59 34.31 16.15
CA GLN A 155 43.99 34.61 16.44
C GLN A 155 44.67 35.35 15.27
N ASP A 156 44.31 35.04 14.02
CA ASP A 156 44.77 35.72 12.81
C ASP A 156 44.15 37.14 12.65
N ASP A 157 42.91 37.36 13.16
CA ASP A 157 42.26 38.69 13.21
C ASP A 157 42.77 39.59 14.36
N GLN A 158 43.73 39.12 15.18
CA GLN A 158 44.32 39.90 16.26
C GLN A 158 45.51 40.74 15.74
N PRO A 159 45.40 42.09 15.64
CA PRO A 159 46.43 42.91 15.01
C PRO A 159 47.73 42.94 15.82
N ALA A 160 48.86 42.82 15.12
CA ALA A 160 50.19 43.02 15.66
C ALA A 160 50.51 44.51 15.80
N ASP A 161 49.96 45.16 16.85
CA ASP A 161 50.26 46.54 17.20
C ASP A 161 51.68 46.68 17.78
N ASP A 162 52.65 46.83 16.87
CA ASP A 162 54.05 47.14 17.19
C ASP A 162 54.21 48.62 17.58
N ASN A 163 54.78 48.90 18.74
CA ASN A 163 54.95 50.29 19.24
C ASN A 163 56.12 50.45 20.23
N SER A 164 57.33 50.08 19.82
CA SER A 164 58.56 50.39 20.57
C SER A 164 59.19 51.73 20.15
N ALA A 165 58.69 52.86 20.69
CA ALA A 165 59.21 54.21 20.42
C ALA A 165 59.37 55.08 21.70
N SER A 166 60.50 54.91 22.39
CA SER A 166 61.06 55.87 23.39
C SER A 166 61.62 57.12 22.67
N PRO A 167 61.95 58.28 23.31
CA PRO A 167 62.64 58.49 24.61
C PRO A 167 61.93 59.64 25.44
N PRO A 168 62.53 60.50 26.30
CA PRO A 168 63.94 60.67 26.73
C PRO A 168 64.23 61.07 28.20
N GLN A 169 65.53 61.32 28.46
CA GLN A 169 66.19 62.07 29.55
C GLN A 169 66.15 61.55 31.01
N SER A 170 67.32 61.13 31.45
CA SER A 170 68.14 61.98 32.33
C SER A 170 69.46 62.31 31.63
#